data_AF-A0A1S3AT21-F1
#
_entry.id   AF-A0A1S3AT21-F1
#
_cell.length_a   1.000
_cell.length_b   1.000
_cell.length_c   1.000
_cell.angle_alpha   90.00
_cell.angle_beta   90.00
_cell.angle_gamma   90.00
#
_symmetry.space_group_name_H-M   'P 1'
#
loop_
_entity.id
_entity.type
_entity.pdbx_description
1 polymer ?
#
loop_
_entity_poly.entity_id
_entity_poly.type
_entity_poly.pdbx_seq_one_letter_code
_entity_poly.pdbx_strand_id
1 'polypeptide(L)'
;MGFFFFLFILTISSLTSSMASHNLQSPHLLDLYIRDYTLKSLDNTVKTGTLHSVPLPENFSGIDVDTARFRCGSLRRYGASVKEFHVGVGVSLNPCAERIVIIRQNLGSNWSSIYFNNYRLTGYQLVSSILGILAYNSGNNSSSSSPVPFEVGISAGEKPITIDFRNSTRMGNDTRMRPICASFERDGRVTLAKEISPLICSVLRQGHFGLVVEEPEPVELRKKERPWKVAIGSAIGAAIGAFLLGLLLVAMFVRVKKRTRMEELEIRAYEEEALQVSMVGHVRAPTAPGTRTMPSIEHEYLPPSRRR
;
A
#
# COMPACT_ATOMS: atom_id res chain seq x y z
N MET A 1 -43.06 27.54 -21.34
CA MET A 1 -42.64 26.14 -21.62
C MET A 1 -41.24 26.02 -22.23
N GLY A 2 -40.65 27.06 -22.84
CA GLY A 2 -39.29 26.97 -23.43
C GLY A 2 -38.11 26.94 -22.44
N PHE A 3 -38.28 27.44 -21.22
CA PHE A 3 -37.18 27.55 -20.25
C PHE A 3 -36.75 26.20 -19.66
N PHE A 4 -37.70 25.29 -19.44
CA PHE A 4 -37.41 23.94 -18.95
C PHE A 4 -36.74 23.05 -20.00
N PHE A 5 -37.04 23.26 -21.29
CA PHE A 5 -36.41 22.53 -22.39
C PHE A 5 -34.93 22.92 -22.57
N PHE A 6 -34.61 24.20 -22.37
CA PHE A 6 -33.24 24.70 -22.44
C PHE A 6 -32.35 24.18 -21.29
N LEU A 7 -32.92 24.04 -20.08
CA LEU A 7 -32.20 23.48 -18.94
C LEU A 7 -31.88 21.99 -19.14
N PHE A 8 -32.78 21.24 -19.79
CA PHE A 8 -32.57 19.82 -20.08
C PHE A 8 -31.51 19.56 -21.17
N ILE A 9 -31.40 20.45 -22.16
CA ILE A 9 -30.33 20.40 -23.18
C ILE A 9 -28.95 20.74 -22.58
N LEU A 10 -28.90 21.67 -21.61
CA LEU A 10 -27.65 22.04 -20.93
C LEU A 10 -27.16 20.95 -19.96
N THR A 11 -28.06 20.21 -19.32
CA THR A 11 -27.69 19.08 -18.45
C THR A 11 -27.23 17.84 -19.23
N ILE A 12 -27.76 17.60 -20.45
CA ILE A 12 -27.25 16.52 -21.32
C ILE A 12 -25.87 16.88 -21.91
N SER A 13 -25.64 18.16 -22.22
CA SER A 13 -24.35 18.63 -22.77
C SER A 13 -23.21 18.64 -21.75
N SER A 14 -23.53 18.73 -20.45
CA SER A 14 -22.56 18.66 -19.35
C SER A 14 -22.28 17.23 -18.88
N LEU A 15 -23.08 16.24 -19.30
CA LEU A 15 -22.82 14.82 -19.01
C LEU A 15 -21.93 14.15 -20.08
N THR A 16 -21.86 14.70 -21.30
CA THR A 16 -21.04 14.15 -22.39
C THR A 16 -19.60 14.67 -22.41
N SER A 17 -19.27 15.69 -21.63
CA SER A 17 -17.94 16.32 -21.61
C SER A 17 -16.95 15.74 -20.58
N SER A 18 -17.37 14.82 -19.71
CA SER A 18 -16.44 14.14 -18.77
C SER A 18 -15.90 12.78 -19.26
N MET A 19 -16.45 12.22 -20.34
CA MET A 19 -16.02 10.89 -20.81
C MET A 19 -14.73 10.92 -21.64
N ALA A 20 -14.29 12.07 -22.15
CA ALA A 20 -13.08 12.16 -22.97
C ALA A 20 -11.78 12.24 -22.14
N SER A 21 -11.83 12.78 -20.92
CA SER A 21 -10.63 12.97 -20.08
C SER A 21 -10.27 11.74 -19.24
N HIS A 22 -11.25 10.92 -18.84
CA HIS A 22 -10.98 9.70 -18.07
C HIS A 22 -10.47 8.53 -18.93
N ASN A 23 -10.75 8.52 -20.23
CA ASN A 23 -10.36 7.42 -21.13
C ASN A 23 -8.89 7.47 -21.59
N LEU A 24 -8.19 8.60 -21.45
CA LEU A 24 -6.78 8.74 -21.90
C LEU A 24 -5.76 8.56 -20.77
N GLN A 25 -6.22 8.13 -19.59
CA GLN A 25 -5.33 7.75 -18.48
C GLN A 25 -4.70 6.36 -18.69
N SER A 26 -5.08 5.64 -19.76
CA SER A 26 -4.47 4.38 -20.16
C SER A 26 -3.28 4.62 -21.08
N PRO A 27 -2.05 4.17 -20.71
CA PRO A 27 -0.88 4.26 -21.58
C PRO A 27 -1.11 3.60 -22.94
N HIS A 28 -1.84 2.48 -22.96
CA HIS A 28 -2.16 1.76 -24.19
C HIS A 28 -3.05 2.58 -25.14
N LEU A 29 -4.05 3.29 -24.62
CA LEU A 29 -4.91 4.13 -25.46
C LEU A 29 -4.16 5.34 -26.03
N LEU A 30 -3.21 5.89 -25.27
CA LEU A 30 -2.30 6.92 -25.77
C LEU A 30 -1.43 6.40 -26.92
N ASP A 31 -0.89 5.18 -26.81
CA ASP A 31 -0.11 4.56 -27.88
C ASP A 31 -0.92 4.35 -29.16
N LEU A 32 -2.15 3.85 -29.04
CA LEU A 32 -3.05 3.66 -30.18
C LEU A 32 -3.37 4.99 -30.86
N TYR A 33 -3.63 6.04 -30.08
CA TYR A 33 -3.88 7.37 -30.60
C TYR A 33 -2.67 7.93 -31.36
N ILE A 34 -1.47 7.87 -30.74
CA ILE A 34 -0.23 8.35 -31.36
C ILE A 34 0.07 7.55 -32.64
N ARG A 35 -0.13 6.24 -32.62
CA ARG A 35 0.01 5.37 -33.80
C ARG A 35 -0.91 5.82 -34.93
N ASP A 36 -2.21 5.92 -34.68
CA ASP A 36 -3.19 6.22 -35.72
C ASP A 36 -3.00 7.62 -36.28
N TYR A 37 -2.67 8.59 -35.43
CA TYR A 37 -2.33 9.94 -35.85
C TYR A 37 -1.07 9.96 -36.73
N THR A 38 0.01 9.32 -36.27
CA THR A 38 1.31 9.27 -36.98
C THR A 38 1.19 8.61 -38.34
N LEU A 39 0.49 7.47 -38.42
CA LEU A 39 0.32 6.75 -39.68
C LEU A 39 -0.58 7.51 -40.66
N LYS A 40 -1.59 8.24 -40.17
CA LYS A 40 -2.43 9.10 -41.00
C LYS A 40 -1.69 10.33 -41.53
N SER A 41 -0.75 10.88 -40.77
CA SER A 41 0.06 12.03 -41.19
C SER A 41 1.26 11.66 -42.08
N LEU A 42 1.63 10.39 -42.13
CA LEU A 42 2.85 9.96 -42.83
C LEU A 42 2.64 9.93 -44.35
N ASP A 43 3.33 10.82 -45.06
CA ASP A 43 3.32 10.84 -46.53
C ASP A 43 4.06 9.60 -47.10
N ASN A 44 3.56 9.10 -48.23
CA ASN A 44 4.17 8.03 -49.00
C ASN A 44 5.52 8.42 -49.60
N THR A 45 5.80 9.72 -49.78
CA THR A 45 7.06 10.23 -50.32
C THR A 45 8.25 10.17 -49.35
N VAL A 46 7.98 9.88 -48.07
CA VAL A 46 9.00 9.81 -47.02
C VAL A 46 10.06 8.75 -47.34
N LYS A 47 11.32 9.21 -47.40
CA LYS A 47 12.48 8.35 -47.63
C LYS A 47 12.65 7.34 -46.49
N THR A 48 13.14 6.15 -46.84
CA THR A 48 13.47 5.12 -45.83
C THR A 48 14.67 5.58 -45.01
N GLY A 49 14.62 5.37 -43.69
CA GLY A 49 15.70 5.67 -42.75
C GLY A 49 15.83 7.15 -42.39
N THR A 50 14.97 8.04 -42.87
CA THR A 50 14.95 9.45 -42.46
C THR A 50 13.95 9.66 -41.34
N LEU A 51 14.36 10.45 -40.34
CA LEU A 51 13.55 10.78 -39.17
C LEU A 51 12.71 12.03 -39.44
N HIS A 52 11.43 11.98 -39.07
CA HIS A 52 10.47 13.08 -39.22
C HIS A 52 9.76 13.33 -37.90
N SER A 53 9.64 14.59 -37.50
CA SER A 53 8.84 14.96 -36.34
C SER A 53 7.35 14.97 -36.72
N VAL A 54 6.52 14.45 -35.82
CA VAL A 54 5.07 14.38 -35.99
C VAL A 54 4.45 15.37 -35.00
N PRO A 55 3.98 16.55 -35.45
CA PRO A 55 3.36 17.51 -34.56
C PRO A 55 2.00 16.97 -34.11
N LEU A 56 1.87 16.66 -32.82
CA LEU A 56 0.59 16.25 -32.25
C LEU A 56 -0.34 17.46 -32.05
N PRO A 57 -1.66 17.24 -31.94
CA PRO A 57 -2.61 18.30 -31.62
C PRO A 57 -2.33 18.93 -30.25
N GLU A 58 -2.80 20.17 -30.04
CA GLU A 58 -2.57 20.97 -28.81
C GLU A 58 -2.87 20.23 -27.49
N ASN A 59 -3.88 19.36 -27.51
CA ASN A 59 -4.28 18.54 -26.36
C ASN A 59 -3.20 17.54 -25.90
N PHE A 60 -2.18 17.28 -26.72
CA PHE A 60 -1.05 16.39 -26.46
C PHE A 60 0.29 17.15 -26.45
N SER A 61 0.24 18.48 -26.24
CA SER A 61 1.42 19.30 -26.08
C SER A 61 2.34 18.74 -24.99
N GLY A 62 3.65 18.83 -25.24
CA GLY A 62 4.69 18.26 -24.38
C GLY A 62 5.03 16.79 -24.64
N ILE A 63 4.31 16.11 -25.53
CA ILE A 63 4.74 14.82 -26.09
C ILE A 63 5.45 15.07 -27.42
N ASP A 64 6.72 14.69 -27.50
CA ASP A 64 7.45 14.70 -28.77
C ASP A 64 7.34 13.35 -29.46
N VAL A 65 6.91 13.35 -30.71
CA VAL A 65 6.83 12.15 -31.54
C VAL A 65 7.75 12.31 -32.74
N ASP A 66 8.59 11.31 -32.97
CA ASP A 66 9.41 11.19 -34.16
C ASP A 66 9.13 9.85 -34.83
N THR A 67 9.15 9.83 -36.16
CA THR A 67 8.85 8.63 -36.95
C THR A 67 9.86 8.42 -38.06
N ALA A 68 10.17 7.16 -38.35
CA ALA A 68 11.03 6.78 -39.45
C ALA A 68 10.55 5.48 -40.09
N ARG A 69 10.59 5.44 -41.42
CA ARG A 69 10.19 4.27 -42.20
C ARG A 69 11.39 3.39 -42.51
N PHE A 70 11.26 2.08 -42.31
CA PHE A 70 12.29 1.09 -42.59
C PHE A 70 11.73 -0.07 -43.41
N ARG A 71 12.62 -0.79 -44.10
CA ARG A 71 12.34 -2.15 -44.58
C ARG A 71 12.80 -3.14 -43.53
N CYS A 72 12.05 -4.21 -43.31
CA CYS A 72 12.39 -5.24 -42.32
C CYS A 72 13.82 -5.79 -42.51
N GLY A 73 14.20 -6.13 -43.74
CA GLY A 73 15.56 -6.62 -44.05
C GLY A 73 16.65 -5.58 -43.79
N SER A 74 16.42 -4.31 -44.10
CA SER A 74 17.38 -3.22 -43.85
C SER A 74 17.56 -2.97 -42.36
N LEU A 75 16.46 -2.91 -41.61
CA LEU A 75 16.50 -2.71 -40.16
C LEU A 75 17.22 -3.87 -39.45
N ARG A 76 16.95 -5.12 -39.86
CA ARG A 76 17.69 -6.29 -39.36
C ARG A 76 19.19 -6.23 -39.68
N ARG A 77 19.57 -5.80 -40.88
CA ARG A 77 20.99 -5.79 -41.31
C ARG A 77 21.80 -4.65 -40.70
N TYR A 78 21.21 -3.46 -40.62
CA TYR A 78 21.95 -2.24 -40.28
C TYR A 78 21.57 -1.63 -38.92
N GLY A 79 20.50 -2.10 -38.29
CA GLY A 79 19.94 -1.45 -37.11
C GLY A 79 19.36 -0.07 -37.44
N ALA A 80 19.16 0.75 -36.42
CA ALA A 80 18.71 2.13 -36.57
C ALA A 80 19.06 2.97 -35.33
N SER A 81 19.31 4.26 -35.53
CA SER A 81 19.37 5.24 -34.45
C SER A 81 18.16 6.17 -34.57
N VAL A 82 17.33 6.20 -33.54
CA VAL A 82 16.10 7.00 -33.46
C VAL A 82 16.19 7.87 -32.22
N LYS A 83 16.80 9.05 -32.37
CA LYS A 83 17.14 9.97 -31.26
C LYS A 83 17.95 9.24 -30.17
N GLU A 84 17.41 9.13 -28.95
CA GLU A 84 18.00 8.42 -27.81
C GLU A 84 18.09 6.89 -27.96
N PHE A 85 17.33 6.31 -28.90
CA PHE A 85 17.27 4.86 -29.07
C PHE A 85 18.29 4.41 -30.11
N HIS A 86 19.15 3.48 -29.72
CA HIS A 86 20.03 2.78 -30.66
C HIS A 86 19.62 1.32 -30.75
N VAL A 87 18.99 0.98 -31.87
CA VAL A 87 18.60 -0.38 -32.23
C VAL A 87 19.79 -1.04 -32.92
N GLY A 88 20.37 -2.06 -32.26
CA GLY A 88 21.54 -2.78 -32.77
C GLY A 88 21.32 -3.50 -34.10
N VAL A 89 22.41 -3.99 -34.70
CA VAL A 89 22.34 -4.89 -35.85
C VAL A 89 21.81 -6.26 -35.44
N GLY A 90 21.20 -6.98 -36.38
CA GLY A 90 20.72 -8.34 -36.17
C GLY A 90 19.37 -8.44 -35.46
N VAL A 91 18.61 -7.34 -35.34
CA VAL A 91 17.29 -7.40 -34.69
C VAL A 91 16.32 -8.35 -35.38
N SER A 92 15.46 -8.94 -34.56
CA SER A 92 14.34 -9.75 -35.01
C SER A 92 13.05 -8.96 -34.97
N LEU A 93 12.28 -9.05 -36.05
CA LEU A 93 11.03 -8.32 -36.27
C LEU A 93 9.92 -9.34 -36.45
N ASN A 94 8.89 -9.31 -35.59
CA ASN A 94 7.81 -10.27 -35.63
C ASN A 94 6.43 -9.62 -35.41
N PRO A 95 5.50 -9.73 -36.38
CA PRO A 95 5.69 -10.26 -37.73
C PRO A 95 6.49 -9.28 -38.61
N CYS A 96 7.32 -9.81 -39.51
CA CYS A 96 8.06 -9.00 -40.46
C CYS A 96 7.11 -8.50 -41.58
N ALA A 97 7.14 -7.20 -41.86
CA ALA A 97 6.37 -6.55 -42.92
C ALA A 97 7.31 -5.90 -43.97
N GLU A 98 6.81 -5.66 -45.18
CA GLU A 98 7.60 -5.03 -46.26
C GLU A 98 8.13 -3.65 -45.82
N ARG A 99 7.25 -2.83 -45.26
CA ARG A 99 7.54 -1.50 -44.72
C ARG A 99 7.08 -1.43 -43.27
N ILE A 100 8.00 -1.00 -42.41
CA ILE A 100 7.81 -0.84 -40.98
C ILE A 100 7.98 0.65 -40.66
N VAL A 101 7.14 1.16 -39.79
CA VAL A 101 7.25 2.51 -39.24
C VAL A 101 7.64 2.38 -37.79
N ILE A 102 8.80 2.93 -37.42
CA ILE A 102 9.19 3.08 -36.02
C ILE A 102 8.67 4.43 -35.55
N ILE A 103 7.95 4.42 -34.43
CA ILE A 103 7.43 5.59 -33.75
C ILE A 103 8.18 5.70 -32.41
N ARG A 104 8.96 6.77 -32.28
CA ARG A 104 9.57 7.21 -31.03
C ARG A 104 8.63 8.18 -30.34
N GLN A 105 8.43 7.98 -29.05
CA GLN A 105 7.61 8.81 -28.19
C GLN A 105 8.47 9.31 -27.03
N ASN A 106 8.46 10.60 -26.77
CA ASN A 106 8.95 11.17 -25.52
C ASN A 106 7.78 11.89 -24.88
N LEU A 107 7.24 11.29 -23.82
CA LEU A 107 5.99 11.77 -23.23
C LEU A 107 6.17 13.13 -22.53
N GLY A 108 7.40 13.54 -22.32
CA GLY A 108 7.70 14.67 -21.48
C GLY A 108 7.24 14.42 -20.05
N SER A 109 7.56 15.38 -19.20
CA SER A 109 7.44 15.15 -17.77
C SER A 109 6.02 15.19 -17.20
N ASN A 110 5.10 15.87 -17.89
CA ASN A 110 3.69 15.95 -17.49
C ASN A 110 2.96 14.62 -17.73
N TRP A 111 3.15 14.02 -18.91
CA TRP A 111 2.47 12.78 -19.30
C TRP A 111 3.13 11.52 -18.73
N SER A 112 4.41 11.61 -18.36
CA SER A 112 5.13 10.50 -17.71
C SER A 112 4.48 10.01 -16.42
N SER A 113 3.71 10.87 -15.73
CA SER A 113 2.93 10.51 -14.54
C SER A 113 1.91 9.41 -14.78
N ILE A 114 1.43 9.24 -16.02
CA ILE A 114 0.50 8.17 -16.41
C ILE A 114 1.13 6.80 -16.14
N TYR A 115 2.41 6.61 -16.44
CA TYR A 115 3.10 5.36 -16.17
C TYR A 115 3.34 5.15 -14.68
N PHE A 116 3.74 6.19 -13.96
CA PHE A 116 3.96 6.08 -12.52
C PHE A 116 2.67 5.67 -11.77
N ASN A 117 1.54 6.31 -12.09
CA ASN A 117 0.27 6.09 -11.41
C ASN A 117 -0.36 4.74 -11.73
N ASN A 118 -0.27 4.28 -12.99
CA ASN A 118 -0.89 3.02 -13.39
C ASN A 118 -0.10 1.79 -12.94
N TYR A 119 1.23 1.88 -12.83
CA TYR A 119 2.10 0.73 -12.58
C TYR A 119 2.54 0.57 -11.11
N ARG A 120 2.09 1.46 -10.20
CA ARG A 120 2.29 1.37 -8.74
C ARG A 120 3.75 1.09 -8.33
N LEU A 121 4.67 1.94 -8.76
CA LEU A 121 6.09 1.88 -8.41
C LEU A 121 6.32 2.26 -6.92
N THR A 122 6.07 1.33 -6.00
CA THR A 122 6.27 1.56 -4.55
C THR A 122 7.75 1.58 -4.19
N GLY A 123 8.20 2.61 -3.45
CA GLY A 123 9.59 2.76 -3.02
C GLY A 123 10.52 3.29 -4.11
N TYR A 124 9.97 3.75 -5.23
CA TYR A 124 10.74 4.33 -6.32
C TYR A 124 10.11 5.65 -6.77
N GLN A 125 10.94 6.58 -7.22
CA GLN A 125 10.52 7.84 -7.82
C GLN A 125 11.01 7.92 -9.27
N LEU A 126 10.12 8.28 -10.20
CA LEU A 126 10.49 8.54 -11.59
C LEU A 126 11.27 9.86 -11.71
N VAL A 127 12.44 9.80 -12.35
CA VAL A 127 13.37 10.94 -12.48
C VAL A 127 13.65 11.35 -13.93
N SER A 128 13.07 10.64 -14.91
CA SER A 128 13.13 11.00 -16.32
C SER A 128 11.75 11.13 -16.94
N SER A 129 11.72 11.69 -18.15
CA SER A 129 10.61 11.45 -19.08
C SER A 129 10.53 9.96 -19.43
N ILE A 130 9.32 9.48 -19.70
CA ILE A 130 9.08 8.17 -20.29
C ILE A 130 9.36 8.23 -21.79
N LEU A 131 10.26 7.37 -22.24
CA LEU A 131 10.65 7.21 -23.63
C LEU A 131 10.08 5.91 -24.16
N GLY A 132 9.33 5.98 -25.26
CA GLY A 132 8.75 4.85 -25.95
C GLY A 132 9.37 4.64 -27.32
N ILE A 133 9.60 3.38 -27.69
CA ILE A 133 9.89 2.98 -29.06
C ILE A 133 8.96 1.84 -29.43
N LEU A 134 8.17 2.03 -30.48
CA LEU A 134 7.19 1.07 -30.98
C LEU A 134 7.31 0.96 -32.49
N ALA A 135 7.04 -0.22 -33.04
CA ALA A 135 7.02 -0.42 -34.48
C ALA A 135 5.67 -0.96 -34.97
N TYR A 136 5.30 -0.52 -36.16
CA TYR A 136 4.03 -0.88 -36.82
C TYR A 136 4.26 -1.14 -38.30
N ASN A 137 3.38 -1.88 -38.95
CA ASN A 137 3.41 -1.94 -40.42
C ASN A 137 2.98 -0.59 -41.03
N SER A 138 3.62 -0.21 -42.12
CA SER A 138 3.12 0.87 -42.98
C SER A 138 2.01 0.27 -43.85
N GLY A 139 0.75 0.56 -43.56
CA GLY A 139 -0.37 0.10 -44.40
C GLY A 139 -0.16 0.45 -45.88
N ASN A 140 -0.52 -0.46 -46.78
CA ASN A 140 -0.36 -0.26 -48.22
C ASN A 140 -1.60 0.46 -48.77
N ASN A 141 -1.46 1.70 -49.25
CA ASN A 141 -2.59 2.51 -49.75
C ASN A 141 -3.04 2.17 -51.19
N SER A 142 -2.68 0.99 -51.73
CA SER A 142 -2.94 0.66 -53.14
C SER A 142 -4.19 -0.22 -53.38
N SER A 143 -5.03 -0.45 -52.38
CA SER A 143 -6.32 -1.14 -52.57
C SER A 143 -7.33 -0.64 -51.54
N SER A 144 -8.59 -0.53 -51.95
CA SER A 144 -9.78 -0.03 -51.23
C SER A 144 -10.10 -0.66 -49.85
N SER A 145 -9.19 -1.46 -49.32
CA SER A 145 -9.14 -1.94 -47.94
C SER A 145 -7.73 -1.66 -47.40
N SER A 146 -7.49 -0.48 -46.80
CA SER A 146 -6.24 -0.22 -46.09
C SER A 146 -6.10 -1.26 -44.97
N PRO A 147 -5.03 -2.08 -44.96
CA PRO A 147 -4.84 -3.06 -43.89
C PRO A 147 -4.71 -2.33 -42.56
N VAL A 148 -5.48 -2.77 -41.56
CA VAL A 148 -5.45 -2.23 -40.19
C VAL A 148 -4.01 -2.27 -39.66
N PRO A 149 -3.47 -1.15 -39.13
CA PRO A 149 -2.14 -1.13 -38.56
C PRO A 149 -1.99 -2.15 -37.43
N PHE A 150 -0.98 -2.99 -37.50
CA PHE A 150 -0.61 -3.95 -36.47
C PHE A 150 0.80 -3.66 -35.94
N GLU A 151 0.99 -3.97 -34.66
CA GLU A 151 2.28 -3.83 -33.98
C GLU A 151 3.26 -4.87 -34.53
N VAL A 152 4.46 -4.41 -34.88
CA VAL A 152 5.60 -5.24 -35.25
C VAL A 152 6.51 -5.27 -34.03
N GLY A 153 6.71 -6.44 -33.42
CA GLY A 153 7.61 -6.56 -32.28
C GLY A 153 9.07 -6.48 -32.71
N ILE A 154 9.83 -5.52 -32.16
CA ILE A 154 11.29 -5.50 -32.25
C ILE A 154 11.86 -6.26 -31.06
N SER A 155 12.74 -7.22 -31.33
CA SER A 155 13.57 -7.90 -30.34
C SER A 155 15.05 -7.76 -30.72
N ALA A 156 15.88 -7.44 -29.75
CA ALA A 156 17.32 -7.32 -29.88
C ALA A 156 17.93 -8.61 -30.48
N GLY A 157 18.97 -8.43 -31.31
CA GLY A 157 19.80 -9.52 -31.79
C GLY A 157 20.91 -9.83 -30.79
N GLU A 158 22.14 -9.95 -31.29
CA GLU A 158 23.34 -10.08 -30.44
C GLU A 158 23.60 -8.81 -29.62
N LYS A 159 23.30 -7.64 -30.18
CA LYS A 159 23.46 -6.35 -29.52
C LYS A 159 22.10 -5.88 -28.95
N PRO A 160 22.05 -5.45 -27.68
CA PRO A 160 20.83 -4.92 -27.08
C PRO A 160 20.43 -3.59 -27.71
N ILE A 161 19.19 -3.18 -27.49
CA ILE A 161 18.74 -1.82 -27.76
C ILE A 161 19.22 -0.95 -26.60
N THR A 162 19.97 0.12 -26.88
CA THR A 162 20.39 1.07 -25.84
C THR A 162 19.55 2.33 -25.87
N ILE A 163 19.31 2.91 -24.70
CA ILE A 163 18.47 4.09 -24.52
C ILE A 163 19.26 5.13 -23.73
N ASP A 164 19.44 6.31 -24.30
CA ASP A 164 20.19 7.41 -23.68
C ASP A 164 19.27 8.45 -23.04
N PHE A 165 19.27 8.51 -21.71
CA PHE A 165 18.42 9.42 -20.93
C PHE A 165 19.07 10.78 -20.63
N ARG A 166 20.27 11.08 -21.15
CA ARG A 166 20.98 12.34 -20.86
C ARG A 166 20.16 13.60 -21.14
N ASN A 167 19.32 13.57 -22.17
CA ASN A 167 18.48 14.72 -22.57
C ASN A 167 17.04 14.65 -22.02
N SER A 168 16.69 13.62 -21.26
CA SER A 168 15.33 13.36 -20.79
C SER A 168 15.25 13.15 -19.28
N THR A 169 16.37 13.19 -18.57
CA THR A 169 16.42 13.16 -17.11
C THR A 169 16.28 14.56 -16.49
N ARG A 170 15.64 14.62 -15.33
CA ARG A 170 15.61 15.81 -14.45
C ARG A 170 16.71 15.75 -13.39
N MET A 171 17.47 14.66 -13.34
CA MET A 171 18.64 14.57 -12.50
C MET A 171 19.68 15.55 -13.05
N GLY A 172 19.97 16.61 -12.29
CA GLY A 172 21.19 17.38 -12.48
C GLY A 172 22.42 16.50 -12.23
N ASN A 173 23.60 17.11 -12.12
CA ASN A 173 24.85 16.40 -11.85
C ASN A 173 24.97 15.85 -10.40
N ASP A 174 23.85 15.51 -9.73
CA ASP A 174 23.88 14.94 -8.38
C ASP A 174 24.30 13.47 -8.45
N THR A 175 25.58 13.24 -8.14
CA THR A 175 26.22 11.93 -8.11
C THR A 175 25.73 11.00 -7.01
N ARG A 176 24.88 11.47 -6.08
CA ARG A 176 24.31 10.63 -5.01
C ARG A 176 23.11 9.80 -5.46
N MET A 177 22.40 10.24 -6.48
CA MET A 177 21.30 9.48 -7.05
C MET A 177 21.85 8.37 -7.94
N ARG A 178 21.43 7.13 -7.67
CA ARG A 178 21.77 5.96 -8.48
C ARG A 178 20.54 5.60 -9.31
N PRO A 179 20.47 6.02 -10.59
CA PRO A 179 19.32 5.71 -11.42
C PRO A 179 19.26 4.21 -11.72
N ILE A 180 18.05 3.71 -11.86
CA ILE A 180 17.72 2.35 -12.21
C ILE A 180 16.80 2.42 -13.43
N CYS A 181 17.07 1.60 -14.44
CA CYS A 181 16.25 1.50 -15.63
C CYS A 181 14.95 0.78 -15.30
N ALA A 182 13.83 1.43 -15.56
CA ALA A 182 12.50 0.84 -15.49
C ALA A 182 11.98 0.58 -16.90
N SER A 183 11.52 -0.65 -17.16
CA SER A 183 10.80 -1.01 -18.39
C SER A 183 9.35 -1.31 -18.03
N PHE A 184 8.42 -0.65 -18.71
CA PHE A 184 6.98 -0.77 -18.48
C PHE A 184 6.39 -1.71 -19.53
N GLU A 185 5.96 -2.89 -19.08
CA GLU A 185 5.41 -3.93 -19.95
C GLU A 185 3.90 -3.76 -20.15
N ARG A 186 3.36 -4.21 -21.29
CA ARG A 186 1.93 -4.09 -21.63
C ARG A 186 0.99 -4.81 -20.66
N ASP A 187 1.47 -5.80 -19.90
CA ASP A 187 0.70 -6.54 -18.90
C ASP A 187 0.59 -5.79 -17.56
N GLY A 188 1.13 -4.57 -17.46
CA GLY A 188 1.15 -3.80 -16.23
C GLY A 188 2.35 -4.13 -15.33
N ARG A 189 3.28 -4.98 -15.77
CA ARG A 189 4.50 -5.28 -15.03
C ARG A 189 5.56 -4.20 -15.27
N VAL A 190 6.35 -3.90 -14.24
CA VAL A 190 7.57 -3.11 -14.38
C VAL A 190 8.77 -3.97 -14.05
N THR A 191 9.76 -3.96 -14.94
CA THR A 191 11.05 -4.61 -14.68
C THR A 191 12.12 -3.57 -14.45
N LEU A 192 12.90 -3.78 -13.38
CA LEU A 192 14.01 -2.91 -13.02
C LEU A 192 15.33 -3.56 -13.41
N ALA A 193 16.23 -2.79 -14.01
CA ALA A 193 17.57 -3.21 -14.39
C ALA A 193 18.59 -2.12 -14.09
N LYS A 194 19.82 -2.51 -13.79
CA LYS A 194 20.92 -1.55 -13.64
C LYS A 194 21.26 -0.94 -14.99
N GLU A 195 21.67 0.31 -14.96
CA GLU A 195 22.24 0.99 -16.12
C GLU A 195 23.53 0.30 -16.57
N ILE A 196 23.79 0.32 -17.88
CA ILE A 196 25.05 -0.19 -18.45
C ILE A 196 26.17 0.85 -18.41
N SER A 197 25.78 2.13 -18.33
CA SER A 197 26.62 3.32 -18.24
C SER A 197 25.73 4.43 -17.67
N PRO A 198 26.27 5.50 -17.04
CA PRO A 198 25.43 6.54 -16.44
C PRO A 198 24.36 7.07 -17.41
N LEU A 199 23.10 7.00 -17.00
CA LEU A 199 21.92 7.44 -17.78
C LEU A 199 21.67 6.62 -19.06
N ILE A 200 22.29 5.45 -19.22
CA ILE A 200 22.12 4.58 -20.38
C ILE A 200 21.57 3.21 -19.97
N CYS A 201 20.40 2.90 -20.51
CA CYS A 201 19.72 1.62 -20.30
C CYS A 201 19.94 0.66 -21.47
N SER A 202 19.89 -0.64 -21.18
CA SER A 202 19.97 -1.72 -22.16
C SER A 202 18.73 -2.59 -22.08
N VAL A 203 18.03 -2.76 -23.20
CA VAL A 203 16.76 -3.48 -23.27
C VAL A 203 16.74 -4.45 -24.45
N LEU A 204 15.95 -5.51 -24.34
CA LEU A 204 15.88 -6.58 -25.35
C LEU A 204 14.66 -6.45 -26.27
N ARG A 205 13.67 -5.65 -25.91
CA ARG A 205 12.41 -5.53 -26.64
C ARG A 205 12.00 -4.06 -26.73
N GLN A 206 11.12 -3.76 -27.68
CA GLN A 206 10.42 -2.48 -27.74
C GLN A 206 9.47 -2.28 -26.56
N GLY A 207 9.09 -1.04 -26.30
CA GLY A 207 8.21 -0.68 -25.19
C GLY A 207 8.49 0.74 -24.68
N HIS A 208 8.13 0.97 -23.40
CA HIS A 208 8.31 2.25 -22.73
C HIS A 208 9.26 2.11 -21.55
N PHE A 209 10.09 3.13 -21.37
CA PHE A 209 11.23 3.09 -20.48
C PHE A 209 11.39 4.40 -19.74
N GLY A 210 11.89 4.32 -18.51
CA GLY A 210 12.19 5.48 -17.68
C GLY A 210 13.37 5.20 -16.74
N LEU A 211 13.89 6.25 -16.12
CA LEU A 211 14.80 6.14 -14.99
C LEU A 211 14.04 6.38 -13.70
N VAL A 212 14.29 5.51 -12.73
CA VAL A 212 13.78 5.63 -11.36
C VAL A 212 14.93 5.67 -10.37
N VAL A 213 14.71 6.28 -9.21
CA VAL A 213 15.61 6.19 -8.06
C VAL A 213 14.84 5.56 -6.90
N GLU A 214 15.54 4.84 -6.04
CA GLU A 214 14.95 4.39 -4.77
C GLU A 214 14.55 5.62 -3.96
N GLU A 215 13.26 5.67 -3.58
CA GLU A 215 12.80 6.69 -2.66
C GLU A 215 13.43 6.39 -1.30
N PRO A 216 14.05 7.38 -0.62
CA PRO A 216 14.53 7.14 0.73
C PRO A 216 13.33 6.70 1.54
N GLU A 217 13.40 5.50 2.16
CA GLU A 217 12.34 5.07 3.06
C GLU A 217 12.05 6.24 4.00
N PRO A 218 10.76 6.60 4.22
CA PRO A 218 10.46 7.55 5.26
C PRO A 218 11.09 6.93 6.48
N VAL A 219 12.15 7.58 6.98
CA VAL A 219 12.72 7.22 8.25
C VAL A 219 11.53 7.43 9.15
N GLU A 220 10.86 6.33 9.50
CA GLU A 220 10.16 6.17 10.75
C GLU A 220 11.23 6.60 11.73
N LEU A 221 11.26 7.92 12.00
CA LEU A 221 11.84 8.51 13.16
C LEU A 221 11.20 7.66 14.22
N ARG A 222 11.89 6.59 14.61
CA ARG A 222 11.50 5.72 15.71
C ARG A 222 11.13 6.73 16.74
N LYS A 223 9.83 6.93 16.95
CA LYS A 223 9.36 7.93 17.88
C LYS A 223 9.97 7.41 19.15
N LYS A 224 11.05 8.07 19.58
CA LYS A 224 11.68 7.81 20.85
C LYS A 224 10.59 8.20 21.80
N GLU A 225 9.76 7.22 22.14
CA GLU A 225 8.64 7.31 23.06
C GLU A 225 9.19 8.12 24.22
N ARG A 226 8.68 9.36 24.35
CA ARG A 226 9.25 10.31 25.29
C ARG A 226 9.22 9.62 26.66
N PRO A 227 10.36 9.47 27.36
CA PRO A 227 10.45 8.66 28.58
C PRO A 227 9.46 9.08 29.68
N TRP A 228 8.91 10.31 29.57
CA TRP A 228 7.83 10.80 30.41
C TRP A 228 6.54 9.94 30.34
N LYS A 229 6.12 9.47 29.15
CA LYS A 229 4.86 8.70 29.04
C LYS A 229 4.92 7.37 29.79
N VAL A 230 6.07 6.72 29.79
CA VAL A 230 6.31 5.47 30.54
C VAL A 230 6.41 5.73 32.05
N ALA A 231 7.01 6.87 32.45
CA ALA A 231 7.10 7.26 33.86
C ALA A 231 5.72 7.53 34.50
N ILE A 232 4.79 8.18 33.77
CA ILE A 232 3.43 8.41 34.27
C ILE A 232 2.66 7.08 34.40
N GLY A 233 2.78 6.19 33.41
CA GLY A 233 2.11 4.87 33.46
C GLY A 233 2.61 3.99 34.61
N SER A 234 3.93 4.01 34.88
CA SER A 234 4.54 3.25 35.97
C SER A 234 4.12 3.75 37.36
N ALA A 235 3.96 5.07 37.54
CA ALA A 235 3.56 5.63 38.83
C ALA A 235 2.13 5.23 39.23
N ILE A 236 1.21 5.22 38.26
CA ILE A 236 -0.18 4.83 38.48
C ILE A 236 -0.27 3.32 38.79
N GLY A 237 0.47 2.49 38.04
CA GLY A 237 0.53 1.05 38.29
C GLY A 237 1.10 0.71 39.68
N ALA A 238 2.15 1.41 40.11
CA ALA A 238 2.76 1.21 41.43
C ALA A 238 1.81 1.61 42.58
N ALA A 239 1.08 2.72 42.44
CA ALA A 239 0.12 3.17 43.45
C ALA A 239 -1.02 2.18 43.64
N ILE A 240 -1.58 1.66 42.54
CA ILE A 240 -2.65 0.65 42.58
C ILE A 240 -2.12 -0.67 43.18
N GLY A 241 -0.92 -1.09 42.78
CA GLY A 241 -0.28 -2.30 43.31
C GLY A 241 -0.04 -2.22 44.81
N ALA A 242 0.50 -1.09 45.30
CA ALA A 242 0.75 -0.88 46.73
C ALA A 242 -0.55 -0.82 47.55
N PHE A 243 -1.60 -0.20 47.01
CA PHE A 243 -2.91 -0.13 47.66
C PHE A 243 -3.54 -1.53 47.84
N LEU A 244 -3.50 -2.36 46.78
CA LEU A 244 -4.01 -3.73 46.84
C LEU A 244 -3.20 -4.61 47.83
N LEU A 245 -1.88 -4.48 47.84
CA LEU A 245 -1.01 -5.16 48.81
C LEU A 245 -1.32 -4.74 50.25
N GLY A 246 -1.55 -3.44 50.49
CA GLY A 246 -1.93 -2.92 51.80
C GLY A 246 -3.25 -3.52 52.30
N LEU A 247 -4.28 -3.59 51.45
CA LEU A 247 -5.56 -4.20 51.81
C LEU A 247 -5.42 -5.69 52.17
N LEU A 248 -4.55 -6.41 51.45
CA LEU A 248 -4.32 -7.84 51.68
C LEU A 248 -3.66 -8.09 53.05
N LEU A 249 -2.68 -7.25 53.43
CA LEU A 249 -2.03 -7.33 54.75
C LEU A 249 -3.00 -7.03 55.90
N VAL A 250 -3.87 -6.01 55.74
CA VAL A 250 -4.91 -5.69 56.73
C VAL A 250 -5.88 -6.87 56.91
N ALA A 251 -6.33 -7.47 55.80
CA ALA A 251 -7.22 -8.63 55.85
C ALA A 251 -6.58 -9.83 56.58
N MET A 252 -5.29 -10.11 56.32
CA MET A 252 -4.55 -11.16 57.02
C MET A 252 -4.43 -10.87 58.52
N PHE A 253 -4.13 -9.63 58.91
CA PHE A 253 -4.02 -9.25 60.32
C PHE A 253 -5.36 -9.40 61.06
N VAL A 254 -6.47 -9.00 60.45
CA VAL A 254 -7.82 -9.18 61.02
C VAL A 254 -8.16 -10.66 61.16
N ARG A 255 -7.79 -11.50 60.17
CA ARG A 255 -8.00 -12.96 60.24
C ARG A 255 -7.23 -13.58 61.40
N VAL A 256 -5.96 -13.21 61.59
CA VAL A 256 -5.14 -13.70 62.71
C VAL A 256 -5.76 -13.26 64.04
N LYS A 257 -6.12 -11.98 64.20
CA LYS A 257 -6.73 -11.47 65.43
C LYS A 257 -8.10 -12.11 65.73
N LYS A 258 -8.89 -12.44 64.71
CA LYS A 258 -10.15 -13.19 64.89
C LYS A 258 -9.88 -14.62 65.33
N ARG A 259 -8.85 -15.27 64.79
CA ARG A 259 -8.48 -16.64 65.15
C ARG A 259 -8.04 -16.73 66.60
N THR A 260 -7.17 -15.83 67.04
CA THR A 260 -6.72 -15.79 68.45
C THR A 260 -7.87 -15.51 69.42
N ARG A 261 -8.81 -14.63 69.05
CA ARG A 261 -10.01 -14.39 69.87
C ARG A 261 -10.96 -15.58 69.93
N MET A 262 -11.06 -16.39 68.87
CA MET A 262 -11.89 -17.60 68.90
C MET A 262 -11.26 -18.68 69.78
N GLU A 263 -9.94 -18.85 69.74
CA GLU A 263 -9.21 -19.78 70.62
C GLU A 263 -9.36 -19.42 72.11
N GLU A 264 -9.35 -18.13 72.47
CA GLU A 264 -9.59 -17.68 73.85
C GLU A 264 -11.03 -17.95 74.33
N LEU A 265 -12.02 -17.93 73.43
CA LEU A 265 -13.42 -18.18 73.77
C LEU A 265 -13.72 -19.68 73.90
N GLU A 266 -13.04 -20.54 73.13
CA GLU A 266 -13.18 -21.99 73.26
C GLU A 266 -12.71 -22.47 74.64
N ILE A 267 -11.58 -21.95 75.15
CA ILE A 267 -11.05 -22.35 76.47
C ILE A 267 -12.00 -21.99 77.61
N ARG A 268 -12.65 -20.82 77.56
CA ARG A 268 -13.62 -20.40 78.60
C ARG A 268 -14.92 -21.21 78.58
N ALA A 269 -15.35 -21.70 77.41
CA ALA A 269 -16.52 -22.56 77.32
C ALA A 269 -16.28 -23.94 77.99
N TYR A 270 -15.05 -24.47 77.92
CA TYR A 270 -14.71 -25.73 78.60
C TYR A 270 -14.57 -25.61 80.13
N GLU A 271 -14.30 -24.41 80.66
CA GLU A 271 -14.20 -24.18 82.11
C GLU A 271 -15.57 -24.14 82.81
N GLU A 272 -16.62 -23.69 82.13
CA GLU A 272 -17.98 -23.61 82.70
C GLU A 272 -18.75 -24.95 82.68
N GLU A 273 -18.29 -25.95 81.91
CA GLU A 273 -18.91 -27.29 81.83
C GLU A 273 -18.09 -28.42 82.50
N ALA A 274 -17.22 -28.09 83.47
CA ALA A 274 -16.53 -29.11 84.26
C ALA A 274 -17.52 -29.86 85.17
N LEU A 275 -18.14 -30.91 84.62
CA LEU A 275 -19.07 -31.82 85.29
C LEU A 275 -18.42 -32.34 86.59
N GLN A 276 -19.08 -32.12 87.73
CA GLN A 276 -18.57 -32.61 89.03
C GLN A 276 -18.43 -34.14 89.01
N VAL A 277 -17.22 -34.62 89.19
CA VAL A 277 -16.89 -36.05 89.27
C VAL A 277 -16.61 -36.41 90.73
N SER A 278 -17.39 -37.35 91.27
CA SER A 278 -17.19 -37.93 92.59
C SER A 278 -16.54 -39.31 92.47
N MET A 279 -15.68 -39.67 93.42
CA MET A 279 -15.05 -40.98 93.50
C MET A 279 -16.02 -41.95 94.20
N VAL A 280 -16.48 -42.99 93.50
CA VAL A 280 -17.22 -44.09 94.14
C VAL A 280 -16.31 -45.32 94.14
N GLY A 281 -15.62 -45.54 95.26
CA GLY A 281 -14.58 -46.57 95.35
C GLY A 281 -13.38 -46.25 94.46
N HIS A 282 -12.97 -47.20 93.61
CA HIS A 282 -11.78 -47.09 92.74
C HIS A 282 -12.09 -46.63 91.30
N VAL A 283 -13.32 -46.19 91.02
CA VAL A 283 -13.74 -45.72 89.68
C VAL A 283 -14.34 -44.32 89.79
N ARG A 284 -13.93 -43.43 88.89
CA ARG A 284 -14.53 -42.09 88.73
C ARG A 284 -15.82 -42.21 87.92
N ALA A 285 -16.93 -41.74 88.50
CA ALA A 285 -18.20 -41.68 87.79
C ALA A 285 -18.74 -40.23 87.81
N PRO A 286 -19.24 -39.71 86.68
CA PRO A 286 -19.88 -38.40 86.62
C PRO A 286 -21.13 -38.40 87.51
N THR A 287 -21.24 -37.41 88.41
CA THR A 287 -22.36 -37.30 89.34
C THR A 287 -23.25 -36.16 88.89
N ALA A 288 -24.49 -36.48 88.51
CA ALA A 288 -25.47 -35.45 88.17
C ALA A 288 -25.94 -34.74 89.46
N PRO A 289 -25.95 -33.40 89.51
CA PRO A 289 -26.52 -32.67 90.64
C PRO A 289 -28.02 -32.97 90.72
N GLY A 290 -28.46 -33.48 91.87
CA GLY A 290 -29.84 -33.90 92.08
C GLY A 290 -30.77 -32.70 92.23
N THR A 291 -31.46 -32.32 91.15
CA THR A 291 -32.44 -31.23 91.18
C THR A 291 -33.86 -31.79 91.15
N ARG A 292 -34.56 -31.70 92.28
CA ARG A 292 -35.99 -32.05 92.43
C ARG A 292 -36.81 -30.85 91.98
N THR A 293 -37.48 -30.92 90.83
CA THR A 293 -38.38 -29.85 90.38
C THR A 293 -39.76 -30.02 91.01
N MET A 294 -40.27 -28.94 91.60
CA MET A 294 -41.64 -28.84 92.08
C MET A 294 -42.40 -27.92 91.12
N PRO A 295 -43.57 -28.32 90.59
CA PRO A 295 -44.27 -27.51 89.58
C PRO A 295 -45.02 -26.34 90.25
N SER A 296 -44.87 -25.13 89.72
CA SER A 296 -45.69 -23.96 90.09
C SER A 296 -46.37 -23.36 88.86
N ILE A 297 -47.69 -23.21 88.96
CA ILE A 297 -48.63 -22.74 87.92
C ILE A 297 -48.45 -21.24 87.64
N GLU A 298 -48.53 -20.90 86.35
CA GLU A 298 -48.41 -19.53 85.82
C GLU A 298 -49.67 -18.70 86.07
N HIS A 299 -49.51 -17.52 86.65
CA HIS A 299 -50.54 -16.50 86.71
C HIS A 299 -49.99 -15.09 86.52
N GLU A 300 -50.86 -14.28 85.92
CA GLU A 300 -50.90 -12.81 85.84
C GLU A 300 -50.13 -12.14 84.69
N TYR A 301 -50.78 -11.77 83.58
CA TYR A 301 -51.86 -10.78 83.36
C TYR A 301 -51.49 -9.32 83.69
N LEU A 302 -51.22 -8.58 82.60
CA LEU A 302 -51.42 -7.12 82.38
C LEU A 302 -50.57 -6.12 83.20
N PRO A 303 -50.47 -4.83 82.82
CA PRO A 303 -50.92 -4.14 81.60
C PRO A 303 -49.82 -3.26 80.92
N PRO A 304 -50.05 -2.76 79.69
CA PRO A 304 -49.24 -1.69 79.11
C PRO A 304 -49.72 -0.31 79.59
N SER A 305 -48.79 0.55 79.98
CA SER A 305 -49.04 1.97 80.20
C SER A 305 -47.89 2.79 79.59
N ARG A 306 -48.06 3.97 79.02
CA ARG A 306 -49.21 4.65 78.40
C ARG A 306 -48.52 5.70 77.51
N ARG A 307 -48.96 5.85 76.24
CA ARG A 307 -48.45 6.86 75.29
C ARG A 307 -48.51 8.28 75.87
N ARG A 308 -47.44 9.04 75.69
CA ARG A 308 -47.39 10.19 74.76
C ARG A 308 -45.96 10.65 74.56
#